data_AF-A0AAN7MKF3-F1
#
_entry.id   AF-A0AAN7MKF3-F1
#
_cell.length_a   1.000
_cell.length_b   1.000
_cell.length_c   1.000
_cell.angle_alpha   90.00
_cell.angle_beta   90.00
_cell.angle_gamma   90.00
#
_symmetry.space_group_name_H-M   'P 1'
#
loop_
_entity.id
_entity.type
_entity.pdbx_description
1 polymer ?
#
loop_
_entity_poly.entity_id
_entity_poly.type
_entity_poly.pdbx_seq_one_letter_code
_entity_poly.pdbx_strand_id
1 'polypeptide(L)'
;MFNSFASSLWMLPFSKNCRSDTTYLKHFSGRSRKAHHIYHCEEEEYRSNYSGWPTNLVNIEIPSVRGFDAYPSVTDVAEFNLSSIECGLPTQLSFSAREIADGTFFKAIEEYDPDSKRILYQLKKSYHDDVILNPLTPWDRPPIKNVFCIYGIDSKTEVGYYFAPSGKPYPDNWIITDVIYEIEGSLFSRSGNLVEGNPGATSGDETVPYHSLSWCKNWLGDKVNITRAPQAEHDGSDVQVELNVHHHHDKDIVPNMIRSPRTKYITYYEDAESIPGKTTAVWELDKANHRNIVRSPVLMREIWLQMWHDIHPKAKSHFVTKGKRGPLRDEDCYWDYGKARCAWSEYCEYRYAFGDVHLGQSCRLKTPSSDLLFHYI
;
A
#
# COMPACT_ATOMS: atom_id res chain seq x y z
N MET A 1 -17.55 13.14 8.09
CA MET A 1 -17.22 11.74 7.74
C MET A 1 -16.31 11.63 6.52
N PHE A 2 -16.73 12.17 5.37
CA PHE A 2 -16.02 11.94 4.11
C PHE A 2 -14.61 12.53 4.03
N ASN A 3 -14.31 13.70 4.62
CA ASN A 3 -12.95 14.26 4.60
C ASN A 3 -11.89 13.36 5.27
N SER A 4 -12.29 12.45 6.17
CA SER A 4 -11.41 11.49 6.83
C SER A 4 -11.27 10.16 6.06
N PHE A 5 -12.21 9.87 5.16
CA PHE A 5 -12.35 8.59 4.45
C PHE A 5 -12.07 8.69 2.94
N ALA A 6 -12.19 9.89 2.36
CA ALA A 6 -12.35 10.13 0.93
C ALA A 6 -11.06 10.10 0.06
N SER A 7 -9.87 9.94 0.62
CA SER A 7 -8.66 10.15 -0.21
C SER A 7 -8.21 8.95 -1.05
N SER A 8 -8.68 7.71 -0.81
CA SER A 8 -8.08 6.58 -1.56
C SER A 8 -8.86 5.28 -1.65
N LEU A 9 -9.81 4.98 -0.75
CA LEU A 9 -10.32 3.60 -0.68
C LEU A 9 -11.31 3.22 -1.78
N TRP A 10 -12.11 4.16 -2.28
CA TRP A 10 -12.92 3.97 -3.49
C TRP A 10 -12.12 4.09 -4.79
N MET A 11 -10.81 4.38 -4.73
CA MET A 11 -9.96 4.55 -5.93
C MET A 11 -9.21 3.29 -6.28
N LEU A 12 -9.40 2.19 -5.55
CA LEU A 12 -8.61 0.98 -5.70
C LEU A 12 -9.49 -0.19 -6.10
N PRO A 13 -8.98 -1.07 -6.98
CA PRO A 13 -9.65 -2.32 -7.26
C PRO A 13 -9.76 -3.11 -5.96
N PHE A 14 -11.00 -3.37 -5.54
CA PHE A 14 -11.26 -4.07 -4.30
C PHE A 14 -11.12 -5.59 -4.45
N SER A 15 -11.10 -6.11 -5.68
CA SER A 15 -10.94 -7.53 -5.95
C SER A 15 -10.25 -7.77 -7.28
N LYS A 16 -9.48 -8.85 -7.34
CA LYS A 16 -8.81 -9.37 -8.56
C LYS A 16 -9.74 -10.21 -9.42
N ASN A 17 -10.81 -10.75 -8.83
CA ASN A 17 -11.68 -11.78 -9.42
C ASN A 17 -12.89 -11.19 -10.15
N CYS A 18 -12.83 -9.89 -10.36
CA CYS A 18 -13.91 -9.12 -10.88
C CYS A 18 -13.51 -8.58 -12.23
N ARG A 19 -14.37 -8.66 -13.24
CA ARG A 19 -14.03 -8.26 -14.61
C ARG A 19 -15.15 -7.42 -15.19
N SER A 20 -14.79 -6.43 -15.99
CA SER A 20 -15.73 -5.80 -16.91
C SER A 20 -15.72 -6.55 -18.23
N ASP A 21 -16.89 -6.78 -18.80
CA ASP A 21 -17.03 -7.19 -20.20
C ASP A 21 -16.64 -6.02 -21.11
N THR A 22 -15.34 -5.80 -21.28
CA THR A 22 -14.81 -4.92 -22.31
C THR A 22 -13.74 -5.66 -23.09
N THR A 23 -14.16 -6.22 -24.22
CA THR A 23 -13.28 -6.44 -25.37
C THR A 23 -12.52 -5.14 -25.62
N TYR A 24 -11.21 -5.16 -25.35
CA TYR A 24 -10.23 -4.17 -25.74
C TYR A 24 -10.72 -3.33 -26.93
N LEU A 25 -10.95 -2.04 -26.71
CA LEU A 25 -11.07 -1.04 -27.78
C LEU A 25 -9.67 -0.86 -28.37
N LYS A 26 -9.20 -1.91 -29.04
CA LYS A 26 -7.96 -1.95 -29.80
C LYS A 26 -8.09 -0.91 -30.89
N HIS A 27 -7.33 0.16 -30.72
CA HIS A 27 -7.08 1.22 -31.69
C HIS A 27 -8.22 2.22 -31.86
N PHE A 28 -7.93 3.45 -31.43
CA PHE A 28 -8.41 4.71 -31.99
C PHE A 28 -9.42 4.55 -33.14
N SER A 29 -10.72 4.49 -32.82
CA SER A 29 -11.75 4.77 -33.81
C SER A 29 -13.03 5.24 -33.11
N GLY A 30 -13.44 6.44 -33.47
CA GLY A 30 -14.56 7.12 -32.86
C GLY A 30 -15.89 6.45 -33.18
N ARG A 31 -16.68 6.20 -32.15
CA ARG A 31 -18.07 6.64 -32.01
C ARG A 31 -18.59 6.16 -30.66
N SER A 32 -18.90 7.13 -29.80
CA SER A 32 -19.63 6.93 -28.55
C SER A 32 -20.92 6.15 -28.80
N ARG A 33 -20.98 4.90 -28.30
CA ARG A 33 -22.24 4.25 -27.92
C ARG A 33 -22.15 3.97 -26.42
N LYS A 34 -23.06 4.56 -25.66
CA LYS A 34 -23.29 4.27 -24.24
C LYS A 34 -23.78 2.82 -24.12
N ALA A 35 -22.88 1.88 -24.01
CA ALA A 35 -23.20 0.54 -23.52
C ALA A 35 -23.17 0.62 -21.99
N HIS A 36 -24.23 0.18 -21.32
CA HIS A 36 -24.20 0.03 -19.87
C HIS A 36 -23.14 -1.02 -19.52
N HIS A 37 -22.11 -0.61 -18.79
CA HIS A 37 -21.03 -1.49 -18.36
C HIS A 37 -21.60 -2.48 -17.34
N ILE A 38 -21.74 -3.75 -17.75
CA ILE A 38 -22.09 -4.84 -16.84
C ILE A 38 -20.79 -5.37 -16.26
N TYR A 39 -20.74 -5.34 -14.95
CA TYR A 39 -19.63 -5.82 -14.15
C TYR A 39 -19.95 -7.22 -13.64
N HIS A 40 -19.01 -8.15 -13.78
CA HIS A 40 -19.18 -9.53 -13.35
C HIS A 40 -18.02 -9.96 -12.44
N CYS A 41 -18.32 -10.35 -11.21
CA CYS A 41 -17.36 -11.03 -10.34
C CYS A 41 -17.57 -12.53 -10.35
N GLU A 42 -16.48 -13.28 -10.22
CA GLU A 42 -16.53 -14.72 -9.98
C GLU A 42 -17.22 -15.03 -8.64
N GLU A 43 -17.85 -16.21 -8.53
CA GLU A 43 -18.59 -16.60 -7.32
C GLU A 43 -17.72 -16.63 -6.06
N GLU A 44 -16.41 -16.88 -6.21
CA GLU A 44 -15.44 -16.92 -5.10
C GLU A 44 -15.35 -15.58 -4.35
N GLU A 45 -15.59 -14.47 -5.05
CA GLU A 45 -15.67 -13.13 -4.44
C GLU A 45 -16.83 -13.02 -3.46
N TYR A 46 -17.96 -13.69 -3.73
CA TYR A 46 -19.15 -13.64 -2.88
C TYR A 46 -19.10 -14.64 -1.73
N ARG A 47 -18.22 -15.65 -1.83
CA ARG A 47 -18.01 -16.66 -0.78
C ARG A 47 -16.95 -16.24 0.24
N SER A 48 -16.02 -15.38 -0.15
CA SER A 48 -15.04 -14.80 0.76
C SER A 48 -15.69 -13.64 1.52
N ASN A 49 -15.82 -13.76 2.84
CA ASN A 49 -16.45 -12.73 3.69
C ASN A 49 -15.72 -11.37 3.64
N TYR A 50 -14.53 -11.32 3.04
CA TYR A 50 -13.77 -10.11 2.84
C TYR A 50 -13.13 -10.20 1.45
N SER A 51 -13.40 -9.21 0.61
CA SER A 51 -12.88 -9.05 -0.75
C SER A 51 -11.36 -8.85 -0.78
N GLY A 52 -10.58 -9.73 -0.17
CA GLY A 52 -9.13 -9.60 0.03
C GLY A 52 -8.68 -8.61 1.11
N TRP A 53 -9.59 -7.83 1.72
CA TRP A 53 -9.27 -6.91 2.82
C TRP A 53 -9.27 -7.61 4.18
N PRO A 54 -8.54 -7.07 5.19
CA PRO A 54 -8.42 -7.75 6.48
C PRO A 54 -9.67 -7.64 7.36
N THR A 55 -10.53 -6.64 7.16
CA THR A 55 -11.74 -6.43 7.96
C THR A 55 -12.74 -5.52 7.23
N ASN A 56 -13.90 -5.28 7.84
CA ASN A 56 -14.83 -4.24 7.40
C ASN A 56 -14.24 -2.86 7.64
N LEU A 57 -14.30 -2.02 6.62
CA LEU A 57 -13.62 -0.74 6.60
C LEU A 57 -14.37 0.33 7.37
N VAL A 58 -15.70 0.29 7.30
CA VAL A 58 -16.57 1.27 7.93
C VAL A 58 -17.61 0.54 8.74
N ASN A 59 -17.58 0.79 10.03
CA ASN A 59 -18.59 0.36 10.98
C ASN A 59 -19.30 1.62 11.46
N ILE A 60 -20.62 1.68 11.34
CA ILE A 60 -21.40 2.87 11.69
C ILE A 60 -22.53 2.49 12.63
N GLU A 61 -22.64 3.23 13.72
CA GLU A 61 -23.78 3.14 14.62
C GLU A 61 -24.87 4.08 14.13
N ILE A 62 -26.01 3.53 13.73
CA ILE A 62 -27.15 4.33 13.30
C ILE A 62 -28.10 4.49 14.49
N PRO A 63 -28.46 5.74 14.86
CA PRO A 63 -29.42 5.97 15.92
C PRO A 63 -30.79 5.41 15.49
N SER A 64 -31.45 4.72 16.43
CA SER A 64 -32.78 4.13 16.24
C SER A 64 -33.89 5.17 16.04
N VAL A 65 -33.64 6.42 16.46
CA VAL A 65 -34.60 7.52 16.36
C VAL A 65 -34.02 8.63 15.50
N ARG A 66 -34.82 9.13 14.55
CA ARG A 66 -34.44 10.23 13.64
C ARG A 66 -33.99 11.44 14.45
N GLY A 67 -32.74 11.85 14.28
CA GLY A 67 -32.29 13.16 14.72
C GLY A 67 -32.96 14.24 13.89
N PHE A 68 -33.43 15.30 14.55
CA PHE A 68 -34.07 16.45 13.88
C PHE A 68 -33.15 17.10 12.85
N ASP A 69 -33.75 17.68 11.81
CA ASP A 69 -33.09 18.63 10.92
C ASP A 69 -32.42 19.76 11.72
N ALA A 70 -31.41 20.41 11.15
CA ALA A 70 -30.63 21.46 11.81
C ALA A 70 -31.47 22.65 12.35
N TYR A 71 -32.74 22.75 11.94
CA TYR A 71 -33.76 23.64 12.51
C TYR A 71 -35.10 22.88 12.64
N PRO A 72 -35.39 22.22 13.77
CA PRO A 72 -36.70 21.63 13.98
C PRO A 72 -37.76 22.71 14.07
N SER A 73 -38.91 22.51 13.41
CA SER A 73 -40.06 23.38 13.62
C SER A 73 -40.68 23.09 15.00
N VAL A 74 -41.33 24.09 15.62
CA VAL A 74 -41.96 23.95 16.95
C VAL A 74 -43.00 22.81 16.98
N THR A 75 -43.57 22.47 15.83
CA THR A 75 -44.46 21.34 15.61
C THR A 75 -43.76 19.97 15.70
N ASP A 76 -42.53 19.85 15.18
CA ASP A 76 -41.77 18.59 15.22
C ASP A 76 -41.34 18.23 16.65
N VAL A 77 -41.08 19.24 17.49
CA VAL A 77 -40.72 19.07 18.90
C VAL A 77 -41.95 18.65 19.76
N ALA A 78 -43.16 19.07 19.36
CA ALA A 78 -44.38 18.79 20.10
C ALA A 78 -44.94 17.38 19.85
N GLU A 79 -44.82 16.86 18.62
CA GLU A 79 -45.27 15.49 18.28
C GLU A 79 -44.38 14.39 18.88
N PHE A 80 -43.09 14.69 19.11
CA PHE A 80 -42.11 13.75 19.64
C PHE A 80 -42.29 13.46 21.14
N ASN A 81 -42.66 14.48 21.92
CA ASN A 81 -42.93 14.36 23.37
C ASN A 81 -44.12 13.43 23.69
N LEU A 82 -44.98 13.16 22.71
CA LEU A 82 -46.18 12.33 22.89
C LEU A 82 -46.02 10.90 22.36
N SER A 83 -44.96 10.57 21.60
CA SER A 83 -44.89 9.28 20.88
C SER A 83 -43.56 8.51 20.95
N SER A 84 -42.48 9.04 21.56
CA SER A 84 -41.16 8.39 21.48
C SER A 84 -40.43 8.27 22.82
N ILE A 85 -40.86 7.30 23.63
CA ILE A 85 -39.95 6.60 24.56
C ILE A 85 -39.98 5.12 24.20
N GLU A 86 -39.69 4.82 22.93
CA GLU A 86 -39.10 3.54 22.58
C GLU A 86 -37.59 3.80 22.45
N CYS A 87 -36.84 3.47 23.50
CA CYS A 87 -35.39 3.40 23.46
C CYS A 87 -34.98 2.26 22.51
N GLY A 88 -35.05 2.49 21.20
CA GLY A 88 -34.45 1.57 20.24
C GLY A 88 -32.94 1.54 20.47
N LEU A 89 -32.35 0.36 20.56
CA LEU A 89 -30.90 0.22 20.62
C LEU A 89 -30.31 0.72 19.28
N PRO A 90 -29.16 1.44 19.30
CA PRO A 90 -28.49 1.80 18.06
C PRO A 90 -28.11 0.54 17.29
N THR A 91 -28.39 0.54 15.99
CA THR A 91 -28.06 -0.59 15.11
C THR A 91 -26.69 -0.34 14.50
N GLN A 92 -25.77 -1.28 14.68
CA GLN A 92 -24.46 -1.23 14.04
C GLN A 92 -24.54 -1.83 12.63
N LEU A 93 -24.16 -1.05 11.62
CA LEU A 93 -23.96 -1.53 10.25
C LEU A 93 -22.46 -1.59 9.96
N SER A 94 -22.03 -2.60 9.22
CA SER A 94 -20.64 -2.79 8.81
C SER A 94 -20.58 -2.92 7.31
N PHE A 95 -19.62 -2.24 6.69
CA PHE A 95 -19.46 -2.17 5.24
C PHE A 95 -18.06 -2.60 4.81
N SER A 96 -18.04 -3.50 3.84
CA SER A 96 -16.83 -4.02 3.18
C SER A 96 -16.25 -3.04 2.14
N ALA A 97 -15.05 -3.32 1.64
CA ALA A 97 -14.41 -2.54 0.57
C ALA A 97 -15.26 -2.47 -0.70
N ARG A 98 -15.88 -3.58 -1.05
CA ARG A 98 -16.80 -3.67 -2.16
C ARG A 98 -18.01 -2.74 -1.99
N GLU A 99 -18.70 -2.81 -0.85
CA GLU A 99 -19.92 -2.03 -0.60
C GLU A 99 -19.66 -0.52 -0.53
N ILE A 100 -18.41 -0.15 -0.30
CA ILE A 100 -17.95 1.24 -0.36
C ILE A 100 -17.63 1.63 -1.81
N ALA A 101 -16.94 0.76 -2.55
CA ALA A 101 -16.57 1.01 -3.96
C ALA A 101 -17.78 1.04 -4.91
N ASP A 102 -18.80 0.21 -4.67
CA ASP A 102 -20.04 0.19 -5.44
C ASP A 102 -21.04 1.29 -5.02
N GLY A 103 -20.80 1.92 -3.87
CA GLY A 103 -21.58 3.01 -3.32
C GLY A 103 -22.80 2.60 -2.50
N THR A 104 -22.95 1.31 -2.17
CA THR A 104 -23.97 0.78 -1.26
C THR A 104 -23.93 1.49 0.09
N PHE A 105 -22.74 1.74 0.62
CA PHE A 105 -22.55 2.52 1.84
C PHE A 105 -23.19 3.91 1.75
N PHE A 106 -22.86 4.70 0.73
CA PHE A 106 -23.40 6.07 0.57
C PHE A 106 -24.91 6.08 0.43
N LYS A 107 -25.48 5.06 -0.23
CA LYS A 107 -26.92 4.90 -0.33
C LYS A 107 -27.56 4.55 1.02
N ALA A 108 -26.90 3.71 1.83
CA ALA A 108 -27.41 3.31 3.15
C ALA A 108 -27.44 4.49 4.15
N ILE A 109 -26.50 5.43 4.04
CA ILE A 109 -26.43 6.61 4.92
C ILE A 109 -27.00 7.89 4.29
N GLU A 110 -27.67 7.77 3.14
CA GLU A 110 -28.16 8.91 2.35
C GLU A 110 -29.12 9.83 3.12
N GLU A 111 -29.93 9.24 4.00
CA GLU A 111 -30.89 9.98 4.85
C GLU A 111 -30.21 10.68 6.04
N TYR A 112 -29.02 10.22 6.45
CA TYR A 112 -28.31 10.73 7.63
C TYR A 112 -27.19 11.70 7.30
N ASP A 113 -26.64 11.63 6.08
CA ASP A 113 -25.61 12.54 5.60
C ASP A 113 -26.01 13.10 4.22
N PRO A 114 -26.41 14.39 4.13
CA PRO A 114 -26.91 15.00 2.89
C PRO A 114 -25.86 15.03 1.78
N ASP A 115 -24.57 14.95 2.10
CA ASP A 115 -23.49 14.92 1.12
C ASP A 115 -23.38 13.58 0.38
N SER A 116 -23.99 12.51 0.91
CA SER A 116 -23.97 11.18 0.31
C SER A 116 -24.54 11.15 -1.11
N LYS A 117 -25.61 11.91 -1.38
CA LYS A 117 -26.19 12.07 -2.72
C LYS A 117 -25.19 12.65 -3.71
N ARG A 118 -24.48 13.68 -3.28
CA ARG A 118 -23.47 14.37 -4.09
C ARG A 118 -22.30 13.43 -4.37
N ILE A 119 -21.85 12.69 -3.37
CA ILE A 119 -20.74 11.74 -3.49
C ILE A 119 -21.13 10.58 -4.40
N LEU A 120 -22.31 9.99 -4.23
CA LEU A 120 -22.79 8.91 -5.10
C LEU A 120 -22.86 9.34 -6.57
N TYR A 121 -23.30 10.58 -6.83
CA TYR A 121 -23.26 11.16 -8.17
C TYR A 121 -21.84 11.29 -8.72
N GLN A 122 -20.88 11.79 -7.91
CA GLN A 122 -19.48 11.91 -8.32
C GLN A 122 -18.82 10.53 -8.52
N LEU A 123 -19.07 9.58 -7.64
CA LEU A 123 -18.59 8.20 -7.73
C LEU A 123 -19.02 7.58 -9.07
N LYS A 124 -20.30 7.70 -9.40
CA LYS A 124 -20.83 7.20 -10.66
C LYS A 124 -20.19 7.90 -11.86
N LYS A 125 -20.19 9.24 -11.87
CA LYS A 125 -19.74 10.04 -13.01
C LYS A 125 -18.25 9.94 -13.27
N SER A 126 -17.43 9.94 -12.22
CA SER A 126 -15.98 10.01 -12.32
C SER A 126 -15.29 8.65 -12.33
N TYR A 127 -15.95 7.59 -11.82
CA TYR A 127 -15.32 6.27 -11.66
C TYR A 127 -16.12 5.16 -12.34
N HIS A 128 -17.41 4.97 -12.00
CA HIS A 128 -18.18 3.84 -12.57
C HIS A 128 -18.42 3.99 -14.09
N ASP A 129 -18.60 5.22 -14.55
CA ASP A 129 -18.77 5.54 -15.97
C ASP A 129 -17.42 5.67 -16.72
N ASP A 130 -16.27 5.61 -16.01
CA ASP A 130 -14.93 5.70 -16.60
C ASP A 130 -14.33 4.29 -16.78
N VAL A 131 -13.90 3.95 -18.00
CA VAL A 131 -13.37 2.61 -18.32
C VAL A 131 -11.99 2.36 -17.71
N ILE A 132 -11.22 3.42 -17.41
CA ILE A 132 -9.84 3.33 -16.92
C ILE A 132 -9.81 3.38 -15.39
N LEU A 133 -10.61 4.24 -14.78
CA LEU A 133 -10.56 4.51 -13.34
C LEU A 133 -11.62 3.75 -12.53
N ASN A 134 -12.31 2.77 -13.13
CA ASN A 134 -13.35 2.03 -12.42
C ASN A 134 -12.74 1.15 -11.30
N PRO A 135 -13.04 1.42 -10.01
CA PRO A 135 -12.53 0.64 -8.88
C PRO A 135 -13.19 -0.73 -8.76
N LEU A 136 -14.25 -0.99 -9.55
CA LEU A 136 -14.85 -2.31 -9.62
C LEU A 136 -13.97 -3.24 -10.46
N THR A 137 -13.16 -2.72 -11.39
CA THR A 137 -12.35 -3.52 -12.30
C THR A 137 -10.87 -3.51 -11.91
N PRO A 138 -10.20 -4.67 -11.85
CA PRO A 138 -8.75 -4.78 -11.77
C PRO A 138 -8.04 -3.96 -12.82
N TRP A 139 -6.92 -3.36 -12.45
CA TRP A 139 -6.08 -2.64 -13.39
C TRP A 139 -5.06 -3.56 -14.06
N ASP A 140 -5.12 -3.60 -15.39
CA ASP A 140 -4.09 -4.19 -16.22
C ASP A 140 -2.75 -3.44 -16.06
N ARG A 141 -1.65 -4.15 -16.33
CA ARG A 141 -0.32 -3.53 -16.35
C ARG A 141 -0.29 -2.38 -17.36
N PRO A 142 0.19 -1.18 -16.97
CA PRO A 142 0.25 -0.05 -17.89
C PRO A 142 1.15 -0.34 -19.10
N PRO A 143 0.84 0.22 -20.30
CA PRO A 143 1.55 -0.07 -21.54
C PRO A 143 2.90 0.66 -21.66
N ILE A 144 3.67 0.73 -20.58
CA ILE A 144 5.00 1.33 -20.52
C ILE A 144 6.10 0.26 -20.42
N LYS A 145 7.33 0.63 -20.81
CA LYS A 145 8.46 -0.29 -20.87
C LYS A 145 8.81 -0.83 -19.48
N ASN A 146 9.15 0.06 -18.56
CA ASN A 146 9.61 -0.29 -17.21
C ASN A 146 8.62 0.25 -16.18
N VAL A 147 8.20 -0.60 -15.24
CA VAL A 147 7.35 -0.23 -14.10
C VAL A 147 8.11 -0.53 -12.82
N PHE A 148 8.34 0.48 -12.00
CA PHE A 148 8.92 0.33 -10.66
C PHE A 148 7.85 0.66 -9.63
N CYS A 149 7.56 -0.30 -8.76
CA CYS A 149 6.64 -0.16 -7.66
C CYS A 149 7.43 -0.20 -6.36
N ILE A 150 7.42 0.88 -5.60
CA ILE A 150 8.28 0.99 -4.42
C ILE A 150 7.44 1.52 -3.26
N TYR A 151 7.40 0.77 -2.17
CA TYR A 151 6.58 1.12 -1.00
C TYR A 151 7.15 0.55 0.30
N GLY A 152 6.69 1.13 1.41
CA GLY A 152 7.01 0.66 2.75
C GLY A 152 6.08 -0.46 3.20
N ILE A 153 6.57 -1.33 4.07
CA ILE A 153 5.79 -2.44 4.64
C ILE A 153 6.02 -2.59 6.14
N ASP A 154 5.23 -3.46 6.77
CA ASP A 154 5.32 -3.88 8.16
C ASP A 154 5.11 -2.77 9.20
N SER A 155 4.52 -1.64 8.82
CA SER A 155 4.23 -0.56 9.76
C SER A 155 2.77 -0.61 10.24
N LYS A 156 2.50 -0.13 11.45
CA LYS A 156 1.14 -0.09 12.02
C LYS A 156 0.26 0.78 11.13
N THR A 157 -0.70 0.19 10.42
CA THR A 157 -1.45 0.86 9.35
C THR A 157 -2.95 0.80 9.59
N GLU A 158 -3.65 1.89 9.33
CA GLU A 158 -5.11 2.01 9.48
C GLU A 158 -5.82 1.20 8.39
N VAL A 159 -6.74 0.31 8.80
CA VAL A 159 -7.48 -0.58 7.88
C VAL A 159 -8.99 -0.50 8.07
N GLY A 160 -9.49 0.13 9.13
CA GLY A 160 -10.92 0.29 9.34
C GLY A 160 -11.26 1.33 10.41
N TYR A 161 -12.51 1.79 10.40
CA TYR A 161 -12.99 2.88 11.23
C TYR A 161 -14.35 2.54 11.84
N TYR A 162 -14.56 3.00 13.07
CA TYR A 162 -15.87 3.01 13.73
C TYR A 162 -16.37 4.44 13.83
N PHE A 163 -17.61 4.66 13.38
CA PHE A 163 -18.29 5.94 13.41
C PHE A 163 -19.55 5.86 14.28
N ALA A 164 -19.78 6.92 15.06
CA ALA A 164 -20.99 7.10 15.83
C ALA A 164 -21.52 8.54 15.65
N PRO A 165 -22.83 8.77 15.86
CA PRO A 165 -23.40 10.10 15.82
C PRO A 165 -22.79 10.96 16.93
N SER A 166 -22.37 12.16 16.59
CA SER A 166 -21.74 13.10 17.53
C SER A 166 -22.74 13.88 18.39
N GLY A 167 -24.02 13.86 18.01
CA GLY A 167 -25.08 14.73 18.54
C GLY A 167 -25.03 16.18 18.03
N LYS A 168 -24.08 16.53 17.16
CA LYS A 168 -23.99 17.86 16.53
C LYS A 168 -24.74 17.88 15.20
N PRO A 169 -25.23 19.06 14.74
CA PRO A 169 -25.76 19.18 13.40
C PRO A 169 -24.68 18.94 12.33
N TYR A 170 -25.13 18.60 11.12
CA TYR A 170 -24.28 18.54 9.94
C TYR A 170 -23.47 19.84 9.76
N PRO A 171 -22.18 19.78 9.39
CA PRO A 171 -21.39 18.63 8.90
C PRO A 171 -20.68 17.80 9.99
N ASP A 172 -20.81 18.18 11.26
CA ASP A 172 -20.09 17.55 12.37
C ASP A 172 -20.90 16.43 13.02
N ASN A 173 -21.93 15.90 12.35
CA ASN A 173 -22.87 14.89 12.85
C ASN A 173 -22.26 13.52 13.12
N TRP A 174 -21.02 13.27 12.71
CA TRP A 174 -20.32 12.00 12.87
C TRP A 174 -18.95 12.18 13.51
N ILE A 175 -18.60 11.27 14.42
CA ILE A 175 -17.27 11.19 15.04
C ILE A 175 -16.67 9.79 14.88
N ILE A 176 -15.34 9.72 14.79
CA ILE A 176 -14.60 8.45 14.82
C ILE A 176 -14.46 8.01 16.27
N THR A 177 -15.14 6.93 16.65
CA THR A 177 -15.06 6.35 17.98
C THR A 177 -13.83 5.47 18.14
N ASP A 178 -13.49 4.70 17.10
CA ASP A 178 -12.36 3.77 17.11
C ASP A 178 -11.76 3.59 15.71
N VAL A 179 -10.52 3.09 15.66
CA VAL A 179 -9.77 2.81 14.43
C VAL A 179 -9.12 1.45 14.55
N ILE A 180 -9.27 0.63 13.52
CA ILE A 180 -8.65 -0.68 13.40
C ILE A 180 -7.31 -0.52 12.70
N TYR A 181 -6.27 -1.07 13.31
CA TYR A 181 -4.91 -1.10 12.80
C TYR A 181 -4.49 -2.53 12.48
N GLU A 182 -3.82 -2.70 11.35
CA GLU A 182 -3.10 -3.92 11.00
C GLU A 182 -1.62 -3.77 11.32
N ILE A 183 -1.07 -4.74 12.04
CA ILE A 183 0.36 -4.84 12.34
C ILE A 183 0.73 -6.30 12.56
N GLU A 184 1.81 -6.74 11.90
CA GLU A 184 2.46 -8.04 12.15
C GLU A 184 1.49 -9.24 12.13
N GLY A 185 0.54 -9.24 11.18
CA GLY A 185 -0.42 -10.34 11.03
C GLY A 185 -1.55 -10.36 12.05
N SER A 186 -1.84 -9.24 12.69
CA SER A 186 -2.93 -9.11 13.66
C SER A 186 -3.64 -7.77 13.53
N LEU A 187 -4.91 -7.75 13.97
CA LEU A 187 -5.76 -6.56 13.96
C LEU A 187 -6.01 -6.07 15.37
N PHE A 188 -5.75 -4.78 15.59
CA PHE A 188 -5.93 -4.15 16.89
C PHE A 188 -6.76 -2.88 16.76
N SER A 189 -7.66 -2.66 17.71
CA SER A 189 -8.34 -1.38 17.85
C SER A 189 -7.38 -0.29 18.37
N ARG A 190 -7.82 0.97 18.35
CA ARG A 190 -7.07 2.09 18.94
C ARG A 190 -6.89 1.90 20.44
N SER A 191 -7.85 1.26 21.10
CA SER A 191 -7.79 0.88 22.52
C SER A 191 -6.88 -0.32 22.81
N GLY A 192 -6.34 -0.99 21.78
CA GLY A 192 -5.43 -2.13 21.92
C GLY A 192 -6.12 -3.49 22.05
N ASN A 193 -7.45 -3.55 21.82
CA ASN A 193 -8.19 -4.80 21.83
C ASN A 193 -7.95 -5.55 20.51
N LEU A 194 -7.87 -6.88 20.59
CA LEU A 194 -7.82 -7.73 19.39
C LEU A 194 -9.16 -7.67 18.66
N VAL A 195 -9.11 -7.45 17.35
CA VAL A 195 -10.29 -7.39 16.48
C VAL A 195 -10.33 -8.63 15.59
N GLU A 196 -11.52 -9.21 15.42
CA GLU A 196 -11.71 -10.34 14.50
C GLU A 196 -11.59 -9.90 13.04
N GLY A 197 -10.92 -10.71 12.23
CA GLY A 197 -10.74 -10.47 10.80
C GLY A 197 -9.68 -11.40 10.20
N ASN A 198 -9.29 -11.10 8.97
CA ASN A 198 -8.34 -11.87 8.16
C ASN A 198 -7.07 -11.03 7.86
N PRO A 199 -6.24 -10.70 8.86
CA PRO A 199 -5.03 -9.93 8.63
C PRO A 199 -4.09 -10.63 7.63
N GLY A 200 -3.43 -9.83 6.80
CA GLY A 200 -2.38 -10.32 5.90
C GLY A 200 -1.09 -10.65 6.67
N ALA A 201 -0.16 -11.35 6.01
CA ALA A 201 1.15 -11.62 6.61
C ALA A 201 2.00 -10.36 6.84
N THR A 202 1.69 -9.29 6.10
CA THR A 202 2.45 -8.04 6.02
C THR A 202 1.47 -6.88 6.19
N SER A 203 1.86 -5.86 6.95
CA SER A 203 1.08 -4.62 7.08
C SER A 203 1.64 -3.49 6.20
N GLY A 204 0.92 -2.37 6.13
CA GLY A 204 1.24 -1.26 5.22
C GLY A 204 2.38 -0.33 5.66
N ASP A 205 2.34 0.91 5.16
CA ASP A 205 3.38 1.94 5.35
C ASP A 205 3.01 3.04 6.37
N GLU A 206 2.15 2.70 7.33
CA GLU A 206 1.45 3.56 8.30
C GLU A 206 0.19 4.24 7.76
N THR A 207 0.16 4.61 6.48
CA THR A 207 -0.97 5.34 5.88
C THR A 207 -1.77 4.48 4.91
N VAL A 208 -1.07 3.76 4.04
CA VAL A 208 -1.68 2.96 2.97
C VAL A 208 -1.52 1.47 3.33
N PRO A 209 -2.63 0.71 3.37
CA PRO A 209 -2.59 -0.71 3.72
C PRO A 209 -1.86 -1.53 2.66
N TYR A 210 -1.23 -2.62 3.10
CA TYR A 210 -0.45 -3.49 2.22
C TYR A 210 -1.26 -4.07 1.06
N HIS A 211 -2.55 -4.36 1.27
CA HIS A 211 -3.45 -4.82 0.22
C HIS A 211 -3.51 -3.87 -0.98
N SER A 212 -3.45 -2.55 -0.73
CA SER A 212 -3.38 -1.54 -1.78
C SER A 212 -1.99 -1.44 -2.40
N LEU A 213 -0.95 -1.36 -1.55
CA LEU A 213 0.43 -1.17 -1.99
C LEU A 213 0.92 -2.34 -2.87
N SER A 214 0.60 -3.56 -2.48
CA SER A 214 1.02 -4.79 -3.15
C SER A 214 0.32 -5.06 -4.48
N TRP A 215 -0.66 -4.24 -4.88
CA TRP A 215 -1.46 -4.50 -6.08
C TRP A 215 -0.61 -4.67 -7.34
N CYS A 216 0.45 -3.88 -7.48
CA CYS A 216 1.32 -3.97 -8.65
C CYS A 216 2.18 -5.23 -8.71
N LYS A 217 2.19 -6.09 -7.69
CA LYS A 217 2.69 -7.46 -7.82
C LYS A 217 1.90 -8.27 -8.84
N ASN A 218 0.62 -7.94 -9.05
CA ASN A 218 -0.19 -8.56 -10.12
C ASN A 218 0.37 -8.27 -11.53
N TRP A 219 1.24 -7.26 -11.68
CA TRP A 219 1.89 -6.92 -12.95
C TRP A 219 3.25 -7.62 -13.15
N LEU A 220 3.70 -8.41 -12.17
CA LEU A 220 4.79 -9.37 -12.33
C LEU A 220 4.25 -10.56 -13.13
N GLY A 221 5.02 -11.09 -14.08
CA GLY A 221 4.57 -12.30 -14.77
C GLY A 221 4.89 -13.57 -14.00
N ASP A 222 4.73 -14.71 -14.68
CA ASP A 222 4.66 -16.05 -14.06
C ASP A 222 5.94 -16.48 -13.33
N LYS A 223 7.08 -15.88 -13.68
CA LYS A 223 8.38 -16.17 -13.06
C LYS A 223 8.99 -14.91 -12.50
N VAL A 224 9.31 -14.95 -11.22
CA VAL A 224 9.84 -13.82 -10.47
C VAL A 224 11.14 -14.22 -9.78
N ASN A 225 12.14 -13.35 -9.86
CA ASN A 225 13.35 -13.44 -9.05
C ASN A 225 13.14 -12.61 -7.79
N ILE A 226 13.29 -13.25 -6.64
CA ILE A 226 13.20 -12.62 -5.33
C ILE A 226 14.61 -12.45 -4.80
N THR A 227 14.98 -11.21 -4.50
CA THR A 227 16.23 -10.90 -3.81
C THR A 227 15.92 -10.15 -2.54
N ARG A 228 16.55 -10.48 -1.44
CA ARG A 228 16.45 -9.75 -0.18
C ARG A 228 17.83 -9.31 0.27
N ALA A 229 17.96 -8.03 0.55
CA ALA A 229 19.19 -7.45 1.09
C ALA A 229 18.88 -6.65 2.36
N PRO A 230 19.79 -6.56 3.33
CA PRO A 230 19.65 -5.61 4.42
C PRO A 230 19.51 -4.17 3.89
N GLN A 231 18.75 -3.35 4.60
CA GLN A 231 18.68 -1.91 4.31
C GLN A 231 19.96 -1.17 4.68
N ALA A 232 20.69 -1.69 5.68
CA ALA A 232 22.04 -1.24 5.97
C ALA A 232 22.98 -1.68 4.85
N GLU A 233 24.16 -1.07 4.78
CA GLU A 233 25.15 -1.43 3.78
C GLU A 233 25.64 -2.85 4.01
N HIS A 234 25.86 -3.56 2.91
CA HIS A 234 26.13 -4.99 2.90
C HIS A 234 27.22 -5.31 1.88
N ASP A 235 27.99 -6.37 2.12
CA ASP A 235 29.01 -6.85 1.18
C ASP A 235 28.49 -7.89 0.18
N GLY A 236 27.22 -8.30 0.35
CA GLY A 236 26.58 -9.32 -0.47
C GLY A 236 26.53 -10.71 0.15
N SER A 237 27.27 -10.96 1.24
CA SER A 237 27.29 -12.26 1.94
C SER A 237 25.99 -12.58 2.68
N ASP A 238 25.24 -11.56 3.03
CA ASP A 238 23.96 -11.56 3.74
C ASP A 238 22.76 -11.40 2.80
N VAL A 239 23.01 -11.28 1.49
CA VAL A 239 21.97 -11.21 0.46
C VAL A 239 21.40 -12.60 0.22
N GLN A 240 20.08 -12.70 0.36
CA GLN A 240 19.33 -13.93 0.11
C GLN A 240 18.70 -13.84 -1.27
N VAL A 241 18.78 -14.91 -2.07
CA VAL A 241 18.31 -14.92 -3.46
C VAL A 241 17.54 -16.21 -3.73
N GLU A 242 16.34 -16.06 -4.30
CA GLU A 242 15.53 -17.14 -4.86
C GLU A 242 15.19 -16.76 -6.31
N LEU A 243 15.54 -17.64 -7.25
CA LEU A 243 15.35 -17.36 -8.69
C LEU A 243 14.22 -18.21 -9.25
N ASN A 244 13.55 -17.68 -10.28
CA ASN A 244 12.49 -18.37 -11.01
C ASN A 244 11.36 -18.92 -10.12
N VAL A 245 10.94 -18.14 -9.12
CA VAL A 245 9.79 -18.46 -8.28
C VAL A 245 8.53 -18.34 -9.13
N HIS A 246 7.69 -19.38 -9.10
CA HIS A 246 6.41 -19.35 -9.80
C HIS A 246 5.43 -18.42 -9.09
N HIS A 247 5.00 -17.38 -9.80
CA HIS A 247 3.95 -16.48 -9.36
C HIS A 247 2.60 -17.06 -9.78
N HIS A 248 1.84 -17.55 -8.81
CA HIS A 248 0.45 -17.90 -9.05
C HIS A 248 -0.36 -16.62 -9.10
N HIS A 249 -0.96 -16.33 -10.27
CA HIS A 249 -1.98 -15.30 -10.37
C HIS A 249 -3.02 -15.50 -9.25
N ASP A 250 -3.47 -14.39 -8.68
CA ASP A 250 -4.42 -14.29 -7.55
C ASP A 250 -3.83 -14.45 -6.14
N LYS A 251 -2.60 -14.98 -5.99
CA LYS A 251 -1.93 -15.07 -4.68
C LYS A 251 -0.77 -14.10 -4.56
N ASP A 252 -0.61 -13.52 -3.38
CA ASP A 252 0.57 -12.71 -3.10
C ASP A 252 1.82 -13.59 -2.99
N ILE A 253 2.97 -13.03 -3.40
CA ILE A 253 4.26 -13.70 -3.35
C ILE A 253 4.91 -13.37 -2.01
N VAL A 254 4.85 -14.33 -1.09
CA VAL A 254 5.55 -14.26 0.19
C VAL A 254 6.93 -14.91 0.05
N PRO A 255 8.02 -14.18 0.34
CA PRO A 255 9.38 -14.68 0.21
C PRO A 255 9.69 -15.68 1.33
N ASN A 256 10.13 -16.89 0.98
CA ASN A 256 10.43 -17.94 1.96
C ASN A 256 11.86 -17.82 2.54
N MET A 257 12.16 -16.62 3.04
CA MET A 257 13.51 -16.21 3.44
C MET A 257 13.55 -15.87 4.93
N ILE A 258 14.61 -16.30 5.62
CA ILE A 258 14.76 -16.12 7.08
C ILE A 258 15.05 -14.65 7.42
N ARG A 259 14.27 -14.08 8.34
CA ARG A 259 14.41 -12.70 8.83
C ARG A 259 15.17 -12.67 10.15
N SER A 260 16.17 -11.79 10.25
CA SER A 260 16.72 -11.39 11.54
C SER A 260 15.82 -10.32 12.17
N PRO A 261 15.37 -10.47 13.43
CA PRO A 261 14.43 -9.55 14.05
C PRO A 261 14.98 -8.13 14.29
N ARG A 262 16.30 -7.95 14.25
CA ARG A 262 16.96 -6.64 14.45
C ARG A 262 17.34 -5.94 13.15
N THR A 263 17.22 -6.61 12.02
CA THR A 263 17.67 -6.10 10.73
C THR A 263 16.46 -5.76 9.88
N LYS A 264 16.44 -4.55 9.34
CA LYS A 264 15.47 -4.15 8.32
C LYS A 264 15.98 -4.60 6.97
N TYR A 265 15.10 -5.16 6.16
CA TYR A 265 15.43 -5.62 4.82
C TYR A 265 14.71 -4.79 3.75
N ILE A 266 15.27 -4.82 2.56
CA ILE A 266 14.60 -4.47 1.32
C ILE A 266 14.46 -5.75 0.50
N THR A 267 13.24 -6.04 0.07
CA THR A 267 12.92 -7.21 -0.75
C THR A 267 12.57 -6.74 -2.15
N TYR A 268 13.24 -7.30 -3.15
CA TYR A 268 13.08 -7.01 -4.56
C TYR A 268 12.38 -8.20 -5.22
N TYR A 269 11.32 -7.91 -5.97
CA TYR A 269 10.63 -8.84 -6.84
C TYR A 269 10.80 -8.35 -8.25
N GLU A 270 11.57 -9.08 -9.06
CA GLU A 270 11.93 -8.68 -10.41
C GLU A 270 11.47 -9.74 -11.40
N ASP A 271 10.83 -9.33 -12.49
CA ASP A 271 10.38 -10.25 -13.54
C ASP A 271 11.57 -10.97 -14.18
N ALA A 272 11.51 -12.31 -14.21
CA ALA A 272 12.58 -13.18 -14.68
C ALA A 272 12.55 -13.43 -16.21
N GLU A 273 12.11 -12.45 -17.02
CA GLU A 273 11.96 -12.48 -18.50
C GLU A 273 10.57 -12.90 -19.03
N SER A 274 9.51 -12.87 -18.21
CA SER A 274 8.19 -13.34 -18.66
C SER A 274 7.50 -12.43 -19.68
N ILE A 275 7.77 -11.11 -19.68
CA ILE A 275 7.17 -10.17 -20.63
C ILE A 275 8.23 -9.59 -21.60
N PRO A 276 8.23 -10.00 -22.89
CA PRO A 276 9.22 -9.52 -23.86
C PRO A 276 9.25 -7.99 -23.99
N GLY A 277 10.42 -7.39 -23.71
CA GLY A 277 10.65 -5.95 -23.86
C GLY A 277 9.99 -5.06 -22.79
N LYS A 278 9.39 -5.65 -21.76
CA LYS A 278 8.75 -4.95 -20.64
C LYS A 278 9.29 -5.49 -19.32
N THR A 279 9.55 -4.62 -18.35
CA THR A 279 10.01 -5.03 -17.02
C THR A 279 9.09 -4.48 -15.94
N THR A 280 8.83 -5.30 -14.93
CA THR A 280 8.15 -4.89 -13.69
C THR A 280 9.07 -5.24 -12.54
N ALA A 281 9.31 -4.29 -11.65
CA ALA A 281 10.04 -4.50 -10.41
C ALA A 281 9.24 -3.95 -9.23
N VAL A 282 9.14 -4.73 -8.17
CA VAL A 282 8.48 -4.34 -6.92
C VAL A 282 9.51 -4.37 -5.79
N TRP A 283 9.68 -3.25 -5.10
CA TRP A 283 10.64 -3.09 -4.02
C TRP A 283 9.89 -2.78 -2.72
N GLU A 284 10.04 -3.67 -1.75
CA GLU A 284 9.42 -3.55 -0.44
C GLU A 284 10.45 -3.17 0.60
N LEU A 285 10.20 -2.06 1.31
CA LEU A 285 11.10 -1.57 2.36
C LEU A 285 10.49 -1.79 3.74
N ASP A 286 11.11 -2.66 4.53
CA ASP A 286 10.73 -2.89 5.93
C ASP A 286 10.69 -1.59 6.75
N LYS A 287 9.55 -1.34 7.41
CA LYS A 287 9.34 -0.24 8.35
C LYS A 287 9.69 1.14 7.75
N ALA A 288 9.44 1.32 6.44
CA ALA A 288 9.59 2.60 5.77
C ALA A 288 8.26 3.38 5.87
N ASN A 289 8.34 4.57 6.45
CA ASN A 289 7.20 5.47 6.63
C ASN A 289 6.73 6.07 5.30
N HIS A 290 5.42 6.09 5.07
CA HIS A 290 4.76 6.64 3.86
C HIS A 290 5.35 7.98 3.40
N ARG A 291 5.43 8.97 4.30
CA ARG A 291 5.86 10.34 3.99
C ARG A 291 7.37 10.45 3.80
N ASN A 292 8.13 9.67 4.56
CA ASN A 292 9.58 9.78 4.60
C ASN A 292 10.29 8.81 3.65
N ILE A 293 9.57 7.95 2.92
CA ILE A 293 10.18 6.98 2.01
C ILE A 293 11.07 7.66 0.96
N VAL A 294 10.66 8.82 0.44
CA VAL A 294 11.44 9.62 -0.54
C VAL A 294 12.70 10.25 0.06
N ARG A 295 12.82 10.28 1.39
CA ARG A 295 14.02 10.72 2.12
C ARG A 295 14.89 9.55 2.57
N SER A 296 14.50 8.31 2.27
CA SER A 296 15.26 7.13 2.64
C SER A 296 16.58 7.09 1.86
N PRO A 297 17.74 7.14 2.53
CA PRO A 297 19.04 7.05 1.85
C PRO A 297 19.20 5.71 1.14
N VAL A 298 18.60 4.64 1.69
CA VAL A 298 18.61 3.29 1.11
C VAL A 298 17.88 3.28 -0.22
N LEU A 299 16.67 3.88 -0.26
CA LEU A 299 15.91 3.98 -1.50
C LEU A 299 16.66 4.82 -2.55
N MET A 300 17.17 5.97 -2.14
CA MET A 300 17.89 6.88 -3.04
C MET A 300 19.13 6.21 -3.64
N ARG A 301 19.88 5.46 -2.82
CA ARG A 301 21.01 4.64 -3.27
C ARG A 301 20.58 3.62 -4.33
N GLU A 302 19.51 2.89 -4.06
CA GLU A 302 19.02 1.82 -4.93
C GLU A 302 18.47 2.33 -6.26
N ILE A 303 17.66 3.40 -6.23
CA ILE A 303 17.16 4.07 -7.42
C ILE A 303 18.33 4.64 -8.24
N TRP A 304 19.27 5.30 -7.59
CA TRP A 304 20.41 5.89 -8.28
C TRP A 304 21.28 4.83 -8.96
N LEU A 305 21.59 3.73 -8.29
CA LEU A 305 22.32 2.60 -8.89
C LEU A 305 21.58 2.00 -10.09
N GLN A 306 20.25 1.85 -9.98
CA GLN A 306 19.42 1.32 -11.06
C GLN A 306 19.44 2.26 -12.27
N MET A 307 19.19 3.55 -12.05
CA MET A 307 19.20 4.56 -13.12
C MET A 307 20.58 4.70 -13.77
N TRP A 308 21.65 4.72 -12.97
CA TRP A 308 23.02 4.82 -13.46
C TRP A 308 23.36 3.67 -14.40
N HIS A 309 23.01 2.44 -14.00
CA HIS A 309 23.25 1.25 -14.80
C HIS A 309 22.41 1.22 -16.08
N ASP A 310 21.10 1.52 -15.99
CA ASP A 310 20.19 1.47 -17.14
C ASP A 310 20.52 2.53 -18.22
N ILE A 311 21.12 3.65 -17.83
CA ILE A 311 21.55 4.72 -18.76
C ILE A 311 22.92 4.42 -19.38
N HIS A 312 23.73 3.57 -18.77
CA HIS A 312 25.13 3.43 -19.17
C HIS A 312 25.27 2.60 -20.47
N PRO A 313 25.88 3.15 -21.54
CA PRO A 313 25.93 2.50 -22.85
C PRO A 313 26.78 1.23 -22.89
N LYS A 314 27.65 1.03 -21.89
CA LYS A 314 28.53 -0.14 -21.75
C LYS A 314 28.00 -1.19 -20.77
N ALA A 315 26.80 -1.01 -20.21
CA ALA A 315 26.22 -1.96 -19.28
C ALA A 315 26.16 -3.35 -19.93
N LYS A 316 26.83 -4.33 -19.31
CA LYS A 316 26.91 -5.71 -19.86
C LYS A 316 25.70 -6.56 -19.53
N SER A 317 24.92 -6.14 -18.55
CA SER A 317 23.72 -6.82 -18.08
C SER A 317 22.55 -5.84 -18.03
N HIS A 318 21.36 -6.32 -17.71
CA HIS A 318 20.21 -5.45 -17.43
C HIS A 318 20.14 -4.98 -15.97
N PHE A 319 20.88 -5.60 -15.04
CA PHE A 319 20.81 -5.26 -13.61
C PHE A 319 22.14 -5.40 -12.86
N VAL A 320 22.50 -4.41 -12.04
CA VAL A 320 23.60 -4.53 -11.07
C VAL A 320 23.23 -5.57 -10.01
N THR A 321 23.97 -6.68 -9.94
CA THR A 321 23.69 -7.75 -8.97
C THR A 321 23.76 -7.21 -7.54
N LYS A 322 22.66 -7.34 -6.79
CA LYS A 322 22.56 -6.80 -5.42
C LYS A 322 23.69 -7.30 -4.52
N GLY A 323 24.09 -8.56 -4.66
CA GLY A 323 25.22 -9.16 -3.94
C GLY A 323 26.61 -8.56 -4.21
N LYS A 324 26.75 -7.52 -5.04
CA LYS A 324 28.02 -6.80 -5.22
C LYS A 324 28.01 -5.38 -4.64
N ARG A 325 26.88 -4.92 -4.12
CA ARG A 325 26.66 -3.51 -3.74
C ARG A 325 27.23 -3.21 -2.35
N GLY A 326 28.51 -2.87 -2.30
CA GLY A 326 29.20 -2.40 -1.10
C GLY A 326 28.91 -0.93 -0.76
N PRO A 327 29.48 -0.40 0.34
CA PRO A 327 29.35 0.99 0.74
C PRO A 327 29.83 1.93 -0.39
N LEU A 328 29.07 3.01 -0.65
CA LEU A 328 29.33 3.96 -1.73
C LEU A 328 29.78 5.33 -1.24
N ARG A 329 29.60 5.60 0.05
CA ARG A 329 29.99 6.85 0.71
C ARG A 329 30.82 6.54 1.95
N ASP A 330 31.60 7.51 2.41
CA ASP A 330 32.31 7.38 3.69
C ASP A 330 31.34 7.17 4.86
N GLU A 331 30.15 7.78 4.81
CA GLU A 331 29.08 7.62 5.80
C GLU A 331 28.56 6.19 5.92
N ASP A 332 28.70 5.41 4.85
CA ASP A 332 28.26 4.01 4.77
C ASP A 332 29.29 3.08 5.47
N CYS A 333 30.50 3.59 5.73
CA CYS A 333 31.55 2.89 6.46
C CYS A 333 31.40 3.17 7.97
N TYR A 334 31.16 2.12 8.77
CA TYR A 334 31.04 2.25 10.23
C TYR A 334 32.07 1.39 10.96
N TRP A 335 32.27 1.72 12.24
CA TRP A 335 33.14 0.97 13.13
C TRP A 335 32.40 -0.20 13.78
N ASP A 336 32.91 -1.41 13.59
CA ASP A 336 32.45 -2.60 14.31
C ASP A 336 33.20 -2.68 15.65
N TYR A 337 32.51 -2.31 16.72
CA TYR A 337 33.08 -2.34 18.08
C TYR A 337 33.42 -3.75 18.56
N GLY A 338 32.69 -4.78 18.09
CA GLY A 338 32.95 -6.17 18.48
C GLY A 338 34.25 -6.70 17.87
N LYS A 339 34.59 -6.24 16.67
CA LYS A 339 35.82 -6.63 15.95
C LYS A 339 36.95 -5.61 16.03
N ALA A 340 36.72 -4.47 16.69
CA ALA A 340 37.66 -3.36 16.81
C ALA A 340 38.29 -2.92 15.47
N ARG A 341 37.46 -2.85 14.42
CA ARG A 341 37.88 -2.43 13.07
C ARG A 341 36.69 -1.84 12.31
N CYS A 342 36.94 -1.16 11.19
CA CYS A 342 35.85 -0.82 10.27
C CYS A 342 35.16 -2.11 9.79
N ALA A 343 33.83 -2.11 9.80
CA ALA A 343 33.01 -3.30 9.59
C ALA A 343 33.37 -4.02 8.27
N TRP A 344 33.53 -3.23 7.21
CA TRP A 344 33.79 -3.68 5.86
C TRP A 344 35.27 -3.52 5.50
N SER A 345 36.13 -4.40 6.01
CA SER A 345 37.58 -4.29 5.79
C SER A 345 38.03 -4.38 4.34
N GLU A 346 37.19 -4.88 3.43
CA GLU A 346 37.48 -4.91 1.98
C GLU A 346 37.31 -3.54 1.34
N TYR A 347 36.20 -2.84 1.66
CA TYR A 347 35.79 -1.58 1.05
C TYR A 347 36.25 -0.35 1.83
N CYS A 348 36.29 -0.45 3.15
CA CYS A 348 36.55 0.64 4.08
C CYS A 348 37.90 0.45 4.78
N GLU A 349 38.57 1.56 5.05
CA GLU A 349 39.76 1.63 5.89
C GLU A 349 39.56 2.62 7.02
N TYR A 350 40.30 2.41 8.11
CA TYR A 350 40.40 3.41 9.16
C TYR A 350 41.41 4.48 8.74
N ARG A 351 40.93 5.69 8.51
CA ARG A 351 41.72 6.84 8.12
C ARG A 351 41.20 8.06 8.87
N TYR A 352 41.87 8.46 9.95
CA TYR A 352 41.48 9.63 10.75
C TYR A 352 41.62 10.94 9.96
N ALA A 353 40.64 11.83 10.12
CA ALA A 353 40.71 13.23 9.68
C ALA A 353 40.48 14.17 10.86
N PHE A 354 41.14 15.33 10.83
CA PHE A 354 40.96 16.33 11.88
C PHE A 354 39.50 16.76 11.96
N GLY A 355 38.89 16.59 13.15
CA GLY A 355 37.46 16.83 13.38
C GLY A 355 36.65 15.55 13.59
N ASP A 356 37.23 14.36 13.38
CA ASP A 356 36.58 13.10 13.75
C ASP A 356 36.51 12.99 15.28
N VAL A 357 35.29 12.87 15.80
CA VAL A 357 34.96 12.78 17.22
C VAL A 357 34.75 11.32 17.67
N HIS A 358 34.36 10.42 16.77
CA HIS A 358 34.18 9.00 17.07
C HIS A 358 34.78 8.08 15.99
N LEU A 359 35.10 6.85 16.37
CA LEU A 359 35.80 5.86 15.51
C LEU A 359 35.10 5.63 14.17
N GLY A 360 33.77 5.66 14.15
CA GLY A 360 32.98 5.55 12.92
C GLY A 360 33.26 6.65 11.89
N GLN A 361 33.48 7.90 12.31
CA GLN A 361 33.80 9.01 11.39
C GLN A 361 35.16 8.82 10.70
N SER A 362 36.05 8.06 11.34
CA SER A 362 37.34 7.70 10.77
C SER A 362 37.29 6.48 9.85
N CYS A 363 36.16 5.78 9.74
CA CYS A 363 35.98 4.75 8.72
C CYS A 363 35.58 5.40 7.40
N ARG A 364 36.41 5.22 6.37
CA ARG A 364 36.23 5.84 5.06
C ARG A 364 36.48 4.83 3.95
N LEU A 365 35.99 5.11 2.74
CA LEU A 365 36.23 4.26 1.60
C LEU A 365 37.71 4.27 1.21
N LYS A 366 38.24 3.08 0.86
CA LYS A 366 39.59 2.92 0.31
C LYS A 366 39.70 3.51 -1.09
N THR A 367 38.69 3.23 -1.91
CA THR A 367 38.64 3.63 -3.31
C THR A 367 37.58 4.73 -3.47
N PRO A 368 37.82 5.79 -4.25
CA PRO A 368 36.80 6.80 -4.51
C PRO A 368 35.54 6.16 -5.13
N SER A 369 34.39 6.73 -4.81
CA SER A 369 33.08 6.24 -5.25
C SER A 369 32.94 6.14 -6.78
N SER A 370 33.64 6.98 -7.54
CA SER A 370 33.65 6.92 -9.01
C SER A 370 34.15 5.59 -9.56
N ASP A 371 35.20 5.04 -8.98
CA ASP A 371 35.82 3.80 -9.47
C ASP A 371 34.99 2.59 -9.05
N LEU A 372 34.39 2.63 -7.85
CA LEU A 372 33.42 1.65 -7.38
C LEU A 372 32.19 1.59 -8.30
N LEU A 373 31.70 2.72 -8.80
CA LEU A 373 30.57 2.76 -9.74
C LEU A 373 30.90 2.12 -11.08
N PHE A 374 32.14 2.24 -11.56
CA PHE A 374 32.58 1.54 -12.78
C PHE A 374 32.59 0.02 -12.62
N HIS A 375 32.79 -0.49 -11.40
CA HIS A 375 32.65 -1.93 -11.13
C HIS A 375 31.21 -2.44 -11.21
N TYR A 376 30.23 -1.53 -11.18
CA TYR A 376 28.80 -1.86 -11.25
C TYR A 376 28.22 -1.75 -12.66
N ILE A 377 28.98 -1.28 -13.66
CA ILE A 377 28.61 -1.23 -15.09
C ILE A 377 29.11 -2.50 -15.80
#